data_AF-A0A7S1I445-F1
#
_entry.id   AF-A0A7S1I445-F1
#
_cell.length_a   1.000
_cell.length_b   1.000
_cell.length_c   1.000
_cell.angle_alpha   90.00
_cell.angle_beta   90.00
_cell.angle_gamma   90.00
#
_symmetry.space_group_name_H-M   'P 1'
#
loop_
_entity.id
_entity.type
_entity.pdbx_description
1 polymer ?
#
loop_
_entity_poly.entity_id
_entity_poly.type
_entity_poly.pdbx_seq_one_letter_code
_entity_poly.pdbx_strand_id
1 'polypeptide(L)'
;AAPSDKAKRVVEAVCVLLGEKPKQVVDPTTGKAAADYWEVAQKQVLKDLGEFSIRLQTFDVENIPEVVIERLQPYVKDKTFNVNDVRKLGVALMGLCQWVTAIEQYYHANKLVKPRKRQLADAEARLKAASKDLAPKQTALQ
;
A
#
# COMPACT_ATOMS: atom_id res chain seq x y z
N ALA A 1 -7.76 28.99 -0.90
CA ALA A 1 -6.40 28.81 -0.33
C ALA A 1 -5.74 27.65 -1.06
N ALA A 2 -4.55 27.85 -1.62
CA ALA A 2 -3.79 26.74 -2.17
C ALA A 2 -3.44 25.77 -1.02
N PRO A 3 -3.66 24.46 -1.17
CA PRO A 3 -3.22 23.50 -0.16
C PRO A 3 -1.70 23.59 -0.04
N SER A 4 -1.20 23.49 1.19
CA SER A 4 0.23 23.40 1.45
C SER A 4 0.82 22.24 0.65
N ASP A 5 2.01 22.41 0.07
CA ASP A 5 2.62 21.38 -0.80
C ASP A 5 2.75 20.03 -0.09
N LYS A 6 2.92 20.04 1.24
CA LYS A 6 2.89 18.86 2.10
C LYS A 6 1.52 18.14 2.10
N ALA A 7 0.42 18.88 2.20
CA ALA A 7 -0.92 18.30 2.13
C ALA A 7 -1.21 17.69 0.76
N LYS A 8 -0.77 18.37 -0.32
CA LYS A 8 -0.89 17.85 -1.69
C LYS A 8 -0.18 16.50 -1.83
N ARG A 9 1.08 16.42 -1.41
CA ARG A 9 1.88 15.19 -1.43
C ARG A 9 1.19 14.02 -0.73
N VAL A 10 0.51 14.25 0.40
CA VAL A 10 -0.21 13.20 1.13
C VAL A 10 -1.37 12.66 0.32
N VAL A 11 -2.20 13.53 -0.25
CA VAL A 11 -3.36 13.08 -1.02
C VAL A 11 -2.93 12.45 -2.35
N GLU A 12 -1.89 12.96 -3.00
CA GLU A 12 -1.31 12.36 -4.20
C GLU A 12 -0.79 10.94 -3.93
N ALA A 13 -0.08 10.73 -2.82
CA ALA A 13 0.42 9.40 -2.44
C ALA A 13 -0.73 8.39 -2.26
N VAL A 14 -1.86 8.82 -1.70
CA VAL A 14 -3.06 7.99 -1.58
C VAL A 14 -3.64 7.66 -2.96
N CYS A 15 -3.71 8.61 -3.88
CA CYS A 15 -4.18 8.36 -5.25
C CYS A 15 -3.28 7.39 -6.01
N VAL A 16 -1.96 7.51 -5.85
CA VAL A 16 -1.00 6.56 -6.41
C VAL A 16 -1.28 5.15 -5.87
N LEU A 17 -1.50 5.03 -4.55
CA LEU A 17 -1.77 3.74 -3.91
C LEU A 17 -3.11 3.12 -4.35
N LEU A 18 -4.14 3.94 -4.55
CA LEU A 18 -5.44 3.52 -5.08
C LEU A 18 -5.41 3.18 -6.59
N GLY A 19 -4.26 3.34 -7.25
CA GLY A 19 -4.10 3.04 -8.68
C GLY A 19 -4.79 4.04 -9.60
N GLU A 20 -5.08 5.25 -9.10
CA GLU A 20 -5.70 6.29 -9.90
C GLU A 20 -4.76 6.75 -11.02
N LYS A 21 -5.30 6.91 -12.23
CA LYS A 21 -4.51 7.38 -13.36
C LYS A 21 -4.29 8.89 -13.22
N PRO A 22 -3.04 9.37 -13.25
CA PRO A 22 -2.79 10.81 -13.23
C PRO A 22 -3.40 11.43 -14.48
N LYS A 23 -3.91 12.65 -14.33
CA LYS A 23 -4.31 13.42 -15.49
C LYS A 23 -3.05 13.99 -16.12
N GLN A 24 -2.90 13.84 -17.44
CA GLN A 24 -1.81 14.52 -18.12
C GLN A 24 -2.16 15.99 -18.28
N VAL A 25 -1.42 16.83 -17.59
CA VAL A 25 -1.55 18.29 -17.67
C VAL A 25 -0.31 18.80 -18.37
N VAL A 26 -0.52 19.56 -19.45
CA VAL A 26 0.57 20.25 -20.13
C VAL A 26 0.99 21.41 -19.26
N ASP A 27 2.21 21.35 -18.75
CA ASP A 27 2.78 22.43 -17.96
C ASP A 27 2.87 23.70 -18.85
N PRO A 28 2.20 24.79 -18.48
CA PRO A 28 2.13 26.00 -19.31
C PRO A 28 3.48 26.73 -19.44
N THR A 29 4.47 26.38 -18.62
CA THR A 29 5.81 26.99 -18.61
C THR A 29 6.82 26.17 -19.40
N THR A 30 6.71 24.85 -19.36
CA THR A 30 7.68 23.94 -20.02
C THR A 30 7.12 23.23 -21.25
N GLY A 31 5.81 23.31 -21.51
CA GLY A 31 5.14 22.64 -22.62
C GLY A 31 5.14 21.11 -22.52
N LYS A 32 5.64 20.54 -21.41
CA LYS A 32 5.74 19.11 -21.19
C LYS A 32 4.49 18.57 -20.49
N ALA A 33 4.01 17.43 -20.93
CA ALA A 33 2.95 16.70 -20.24
C ALA A 33 3.49 16.18 -18.90
N ALA A 34 3.02 16.75 -17.79
CA ALA A 34 3.28 16.28 -16.44
C ALA A 34 2.09 15.45 -15.94
N ALA A 35 2.39 14.42 -15.17
CA ALA A 35 1.37 13.63 -14.47
C ALA A 35 0.87 14.43 -13.27
N ASP A 36 -0.31 15.03 -13.38
CA ASP A 36 -0.95 15.74 -12.29
C ASP A 36 -1.91 14.81 -11.55
N TYR A 37 -1.57 14.52 -10.30
CA TYR A 37 -2.40 13.74 -9.39
C TYR A 37 -3.31 14.63 -8.54
N TRP A 38 -3.06 15.95 -8.47
CA TRP A 38 -3.80 16.85 -7.60
C TRP A 38 -5.27 17.03 -8.02
N GLU A 39 -5.55 17.20 -9.31
CA GLU A 39 -6.95 17.29 -9.78
C GLU A 39 -7.73 15.99 -9.54
N VAL A 40 -7.07 14.84 -9.73
CA VAL A 40 -7.69 13.52 -9.53
C VAL A 40 -7.92 13.29 -8.04
N ALA A 41 -6.94 13.62 -7.20
CA ALA A 41 -7.04 13.63 -5.75
C ALA A 41 -8.21 14.48 -5.26
N GLN A 42 -8.37 15.70 -5.78
CA GLN A 42 -9.48 16.57 -5.40
C GLN A 42 -10.84 15.94 -5.70
N LYS A 43 -10.97 15.26 -6.84
CA LYS A 43 -12.23 14.62 -7.24
C LYS A 43 -12.48 13.30 -6.53
N GLN A 44 -11.48 12.44 -6.45
CA GLN A 44 -11.62 11.07 -5.93
C GLN A 44 -11.57 11.00 -4.41
N VAL A 45 -10.88 11.95 -3.75
CA VAL A 45 -10.70 11.95 -2.29
C VAL A 45 -11.59 12.99 -1.63
N LEU A 46 -11.64 14.22 -2.15
CA LEU A 46 -12.31 15.34 -1.45
C LEU A 46 -13.79 15.51 -1.84
N LYS A 47 -14.21 15.04 -3.02
CA LYS A 47 -15.60 15.19 -3.46
C LYS A 47 -16.54 14.15 -2.84
N ASP A 48 -16.10 12.89 -2.79
CA ASP A 48 -16.92 11.75 -2.40
C ASP A 48 -16.29 10.99 -1.21
N LEU A 49 -16.25 11.64 -0.04
CA LEU A 49 -15.61 11.11 1.18
C LEU A 49 -16.16 9.74 1.64
N GLY A 50 -17.45 9.48 1.39
CA GLY A 50 -18.09 8.21 1.75
C GLY A 50 -17.57 7.04 0.92
N GLU A 51 -17.49 7.21 -0.41
CA GLU A 51 -16.93 6.21 -1.30
C GLU A 51 -15.43 6.04 -1.06
N PHE A 52 -14.71 7.15 -0.86
CA PHE A 52 -13.30 7.12 -0.51
C PHE A 52 -13.03 6.28 0.76
N SER A 53 -13.82 6.47 1.83
CA SER A 53 -13.68 5.67 3.05
C SER A 53 -13.92 4.18 2.80
N ILE A 54 -14.90 3.82 1.99
CA ILE A 54 -15.16 2.42 1.63
C ILE A 54 -13.96 1.86 0.86
N ARG A 55 -13.43 2.59 -0.12
CA ARG A 55 -12.27 2.17 -0.91
C ARG A 55 -11.03 1.96 -0.04
N LEU A 56 -10.82 2.76 1.01
CA LEU A 56 -9.72 2.54 1.96
C LEU A 56 -9.90 1.25 2.78
N GLN A 57 -11.14 0.92 3.15
CA GLN A 57 -11.47 -0.27 3.94
C GLN A 57 -11.45 -1.56 3.11
N THR A 58 -11.85 -1.48 1.85
CA THR A 58 -11.88 -2.62 0.92
C THR A 58 -10.59 -2.78 0.12
N PHE A 59 -9.57 -1.97 0.39
CA PHE A 59 -8.30 -2.00 -0.32
C PHE A 59 -7.57 -3.33 -0.10
N ASP A 60 -7.25 -4.01 -1.20
CA ASP A 60 -6.52 -5.28 -1.17
C ASP A 60 -5.02 -5.05 -0.95
N VAL A 61 -4.61 -5.17 0.31
CA VAL A 61 -3.20 -5.04 0.72
C VAL A 61 -2.32 -6.22 0.32
N GLU A 62 -2.90 -7.35 -0.11
CA GLU A 62 -2.16 -8.57 -0.45
C GLU A 62 -1.69 -8.60 -1.91
N ASN A 63 -2.38 -7.87 -2.79
CA ASN A 63 -2.16 -7.85 -4.24
C ASN A 63 -1.78 -6.47 -4.78
N ILE A 64 -0.91 -5.74 -4.08
CA ILE A 64 -0.42 -4.44 -4.54
C ILE A 64 0.66 -4.64 -5.63
N PRO A 65 0.53 -4.04 -6.83
CA PRO A 65 1.55 -4.10 -7.87
C PRO A 65 2.85 -3.42 -7.44
N GLU A 66 4.00 -4.00 -7.78
CA GLU A 66 5.32 -3.44 -7.41
C GLU A 66 5.51 -2.01 -7.97
N VAL A 67 5.02 -1.76 -9.19
CA VAL A 67 5.04 -0.43 -9.83
C VAL A 67 4.34 0.65 -9.00
N VAL A 68 3.31 0.29 -8.22
CA VAL A 68 2.60 1.25 -7.35
C VAL A 68 3.48 1.61 -6.15
N ILE A 69 4.13 0.62 -5.54
CA ILE A 69 5.05 0.81 -4.41
C ILE A 69 6.30 1.60 -4.85
N GLU A 70 6.86 1.31 -6.03
CA GLU A 70 7.99 2.06 -6.58
C GLU A 70 7.65 3.54 -6.82
N ARG A 71 6.43 3.84 -7.29
CA ARG A 71 5.93 5.21 -7.43
C ARG A 71 5.68 5.87 -6.08
N LEU A 72 5.36 5.10 -5.05
CA LEU A 72 5.11 5.59 -3.68
C LEU A 72 6.40 5.90 -2.91
N GLN A 73 7.48 5.16 -3.16
CA GLN A 73 8.79 5.32 -2.52
C GLN A 73 9.29 6.77 -2.39
N PRO A 74 9.27 7.62 -3.44
CA PRO A 74 9.72 9.01 -3.31
C PRO A 74 8.88 9.84 -2.34
N TYR A 75 7.58 9.51 -2.18
CA TYR A 75 6.71 10.20 -1.22
C TYR A 75 7.03 9.79 0.20
N VAL A 76 7.17 8.49 0.48
CA VAL A 76 7.44 7.96 1.83
C VAL A 76 8.86 8.29 2.31
N LYS A 77 9.83 8.35 1.40
CA LYS A 77 11.23 8.73 1.71
C LYS A 77 11.42 10.23 1.90
N ASP A 78 10.48 11.05 1.46
CA ASP A 78 10.55 12.50 1.67
C ASP A 78 10.31 12.81 3.16
N LYS A 79 11.24 13.56 3.77
CA LYS A 79 11.14 13.97 5.19
C LYS A 79 9.89 14.80 5.48
N THR A 80 9.26 15.38 4.45
CA THR A 80 8.01 16.11 4.56
C THR A 80 6.79 15.20 4.77
N PHE A 81 6.90 13.91 4.47
CA PHE A 81 5.88 12.89 4.69
C PHE A 81 6.02 12.26 6.08
N ASN A 82 5.98 13.10 7.12
CA ASN A 82 6.05 12.65 8.51
C ASN A 82 4.75 12.97 9.24
N VAL A 83 4.24 11.99 10.00
CA VAL A 83 3.01 12.10 10.81
C VAL A 83 3.01 13.36 11.70
N ASN A 84 4.15 13.72 12.31
CA ASN A 84 4.27 14.90 13.17
C ASN A 84 4.14 16.22 12.41
N ASP A 85 4.66 16.27 11.19
CA ASP A 85 4.62 17.45 10.34
C ASP A 85 3.24 17.62 9.69
N VAL A 86 2.65 16.50 9.26
CA VAL A 86 1.32 16.46 8.62
C VAL A 86 0.21 16.68 9.65
N ARG A 87 0.40 16.29 10.91
CA ARG A 87 -0.55 16.56 12.01
C ARG A 87 -0.86 18.05 12.16
N LYS A 88 0.12 18.93 11.90
CA LYS A 88 -0.08 20.39 11.93
C LYS A 88 -1.02 20.90 10.83
N LEU A 89 -1.19 20.11 9.76
CA LEU A 89 -2.03 20.43 8.60
C LEU A 89 -3.45 19.86 8.73
N GLY A 90 -3.61 18.76 9.47
CA GLY A 90 -4.93 18.21 9.81
C GLY A 90 -4.88 16.76 10.29
N VAL A 91 -5.83 16.40 11.16
CA VAL A 91 -5.97 15.04 11.71
C VAL A 91 -6.31 14.01 10.62
N ALA A 92 -7.11 14.40 9.63
CA ALA A 92 -7.43 13.54 8.50
C ALA A 92 -6.19 13.21 7.65
N LEU A 93 -5.36 14.22 7.34
CA LEU A 93 -4.12 14.03 6.59
C LEU A 93 -3.12 13.18 7.38
N MET A 94 -3.06 13.34 8.70
CA MET A 94 -2.26 12.49 9.58
C MET A 94 -2.67 11.02 9.48
N GLY A 95 -3.98 10.73 9.53
CA GLY A 95 -4.51 9.37 9.36
C GLY A 95 -4.16 8.77 8.00
N LEU A 96 -4.27 9.56 6.93
CA LEU A 96 -3.88 9.13 5.58
C LEU A 96 -2.36 8.86 5.47
N CYS A 97 -1.53 9.74 6.03
CA CYS A 97 -0.07 9.55 6.07
C CYS A 97 0.32 8.26 6.80
N GLN A 98 -0.33 7.99 7.93
CA GLN A 98 -0.12 6.75 8.68
C GLN A 98 -0.60 5.52 7.90
N TRP A 99 -1.76 5.59 7.25
CA TRP A 99 -2.31 4.51 6.44
C TRP A 99 -1.40 4.14 5.25
N VAL A 100 -0.92 5.14 4.50
CA VAL A 100 0.03 4.92 3.39
C VAL A 100 1.30 4.24 3.88
N THR A 101 1.88 4.75 4.97
CA THR A 101 3.09 4.17 5.57
C THR A 101 2.87 2.73 6.04
N ALA A 102 1.70 2.45 6.65
CA ALA A 102 1.36 1.11 7.12
C ALA A 102 1.25 0.11 5.95
N ILE A 103 0.69 0.52 4.82
CA ILE A 103 0.58 -0.33 3.62
C ILE A 103 1.95 -0.62 3.02
N GLU A 104 2.84 0.37 2.93
CA GLU A 104 4.20 0.18 2.41
C GLU A 104 4.99 -0.81 3.28
N GLN A 105 4.94 -0.65 4.60
CA GLN A 105 5.56 -1.59 5.54
C GLN A 105 4.96 -2.99 5.44
N TYR A 106 3.63 -3.09 5.33
CA TYR A 106 2.94 -4.37 5.16
C TYR A 106 3.37 -5.06 3.87
N TYR A 107 3.48 -4.33 2.75
CA TYR A 107 3.95 -4.88 1.48
C TYR A 107 5.35 -5.48 1.62
N HIS A 108 6.29 -4.74 2.22
CA HIS A 108 7.65 -5.22 2.45
C HIS A 108 7.70 -6.44 3.38
N ALA A 109 6.92 -6.43 4.46
CA ALA A 109 6.80 -7.56 5.38
C ALA A 109 6.19 -8.79 4.69
N ASN A 110 5.12 -8.61 3.90
CA ASN A 110 4.44 -9.69 3.20
C ASN A 110 5.34 -10.31 2.12
N LYS A 111 6.14 -9.51 1.40
CA LYS A 111 7.15 -9.99 0.44
C LYS A 111 8.18 -10.93 1.10
N LEU A 112 8.54 -10.66 2.37
CA LEU A 112 9.45 -11.51 3.16
C LEU A 112 8.76 -12.73 3.79
N VAL A 113 7.48 -12.62 4.15
CA VAL A 113 6.72 -13.68 4.84
C VAL A 113 6.12 -14.71 3.87
N LYS A 114 5.69 -14.32 2.67
CA LYS A 114 5.19 -15.22 1.61
C LYS A 114 6.13 -16.41 1.31
N PRO A 115 7.45 -16.24 1.13
CA PRO A 115 8.35 -17.37 0.90
C PRO A 115 8.53 -18.25 2.14
N ARG A 116 8.39 -17.71 3.36
CA ARG A 116 8.47 -18.49 4.61
C ARG A 116 7.24 -19.37 4.80
N LYS A 117 6.04 -18.84 4.51
CA LYS A 117 4.79 -19.61 4.58
C LYS A 117 4.74 -20.75 3.55
N ARG A 118 5.27 -20.54 2.33
CA ARG A 118 5.37 -21.63 1.32
C ARG A 118 6.29 -22.75 1.79
N GLN A 119 7.47 -22.42 2.30
CA GLN A 119 8.41 -23.42 2.82
C GLN A 119 7.84 -24.20 4.01
N LEU A 120 7.09 -23.54 4.89
CA LEU A 120 6.37 -24.21 5.98
C LEU A 120 5.32 -25.19 5.45
N ALA A 121 4.48 -24.77 4.49
CA ALA A 121 3.47 -25.64 3.89
C ALA A 121 4.08 -26.86 3.17
N ASP A 122 5.19 -26.68 2.45
CA ASP A 122 5.92 -27.79 1.83
C ASP A 122 6.52 -28.76 2.85
N ALA A 123 7.11 -28.24 3.94
CA ALA A 123 7.67 -29.05 5.01
C ALA A 123 6.58 -29.82 5.78
N GLU A 124 5.46 -29.16 6.10
CA GLU A 124 4.29 -29.79 6.73
C GLU A 124 3.66 -30.85 5.82
N ALA A 125 3.57 -30.60 4.52
CA ALA A 125 3.08 -31.59 3.56
C ALA A 125 3.98 -32.84 3.52
N ARG A 126 5.30 -32.65 3.51
CA ARG A 126 6.28 -33.75 3.57
C ARG A 126 6.20 -34.52 4.88
N LEU A 127 6.08 -33.81 6.00
CA LEU A 127 5.99 -34.43 7.33
C LEU A 127 4.67 -35.21 7.47
N LYS A 128 3.54 -34.65 7.03
CA LYS A 128 2.24 -35.33 7.03
C LYS A 128 2.21 -36.57 6.14
N ALA A 129 2.90 -36.54 5.00
CA ALA A 129 3.08 -37.72 4.15
C ALA A 129 3.89 -38.81 4.87
N ALA A 130 5.06 -38.46 5.42
CA ALA A 130 5.92 -39.39 6.14
C ALA A 130 5.27 -39.98 7.41
N SER A 131 4.50 -39.19 8.16
CA SER A 131 3.76 -39.66 9.34
C SER A 131 2.64 -40.64 8.99
N LYS A 132 2.00 -40.49 7.83
CA LYS A 132 0.99 -41.45 7.34
C LYS A 132 1.63 -42.80 6.97
N ASP A 133 2.84 -42.79 6.42
CA ASP A 133 3.57 -44.01 6.06
C ASP A 133 4.13 -44.79 7.27
N LEU A 134 4.38 -44.11 8.39
CA LEU A 134 4.93 -44.73 9.61
C LEU A 134 3.85 -45.27 10.59
N ALA A 135 2.61 -44.80 10.50
CA ALA A 135 1.49 -45.26 11.33
C ALA A 135 1.26 -46.79 11.31
N PRO A 136 1.28 -47.51 10.16
CA PRO A 136 1.07 -48.95 10.15
C PRO A 136 2.25 -49.77 10.72
N LYS A 137 3.43 -49.18 10.93
CA LYS A 137 4.60 -49.88 11.48
C LYS A 137 4.74 -49.75 13.00
N GLN A 138 4.18 -48.72 13.63
CA GLN A 138 4.19 -48.60 15.11
C GLN A 138 3.08 -49.41 15.78
N THR A 139 1.97 -49.69 15.08
CA THR A 139 0.87 -50.50 15.61
C THR A 139 1.12 -52.02 15.52
N ALA A 140 2.14 -52.46 14.78
CA ALA A 140 2.49 -53.88 14.61
C ALA A 140 3.55 -54.39 15.62
N LEU A 141 3.98 -53.55 16.57
CA LEU A 141 5.02 -53.86 17.57
C LEU A 141 4.49 -53.87 19.02
N GLN A 142 3.16 -53.95 19.22
CA GLN A 142 2.54 -54.22 20.53
C GLN A 142 1.91 -55.60 20.58
#